data_AF-A0A960N4K1-F1
#
_entry.id   AF-A0A960N4K1-F1
#
_cell.length_a   1.000
_cell.length_b   1.000
_cell.length_c   1.000
_cell.angle_alpha   90.00
_cell.angle_beta   90.00
_cell.angle_gamma   90.00
#
_symmetry.space_group_name_H-M   'P 1'
#
loop_
_entity.id
_entity.type
_entity.pdbx_description
1 polymer ?
#
loop_
_entity_poly.entity_id
_entity_poly.type
_entity_poly.pdbx_seq_one_letter_code
_entity_poly.pdbx_strand_id
1 'polypeptide(L)'
;MNQRQLTSLLRRVLETPTAPFHEYHMAATIRGLLAPLPHVTVTADHFGNLIACYRRGRKRPHLAFGAHLDHPGWVRGKGGAAEFLGGVPEDRLGKCAVKWFGDF
;
A
#
# COMPACT_ATOMS: atom_id res chain seq x y z
N MET A 1 8.84 6.36 18.78
CA MET A 1 9.43 6.33 17.42
C MET A 1 10.24 7.61 17.24
N ASN A 2 11.49 7.52 16.82
CA ASN A 2 12.33 8.69 16.51
C ASN A 2 12.27 9.05 15.02
N GLN A 3 12.86 10.19 14.63
CA GLN A 3 12.88 10.67 13.26
C GLN A 3 13.44 9.64 12.27
N ARG A 4 14.56 8.99 12.59
CA ARG A 4 15.20 7.99 11.73
C ARG A 4 14.27 6.79 11.49
N GLN A 5 13.58 6.32 12.52
CA GLN A 5 12.61 5.23 12.42
C GLN A 5 11.42 5.62 11.54
N LEU A 6 10.88 6.84 11.72
CA LEU A 6 9.79 7.35 10.89
C LEU A 6 10.20 7.44 9.42
N THR A 7 11.36 8.04 9.11
CA THR A 7 11.85 8.16 7.73
C THR A 7 12.08 6.79 7.08
N SER A 8 12.60 5.82 7.84
CA SER A 8 12.77 4.44 7.35
C SER A 8 11.44 3.78 7.01
N LEU A 9 10.42 3.96 7.87
CA LEU A 9 9.08 3.45 7.63
C LEU A 9 8.43 4.13 6.42
N LEU A 10 8.53 5.45 6.32
CA LEU A 10 8.00 6.22 5.20
C LEU A 10 8.65 5.79 3.88
N ARG A 11 9.97 5.60 3.83
CA ARG A 11 10.64 5.07 2.62
C ARG A 11 10.07 3.73 2.19
N ARG A 12 9.91 2.79 3.12
CA ARG A 12 9.35 1.47 2.81
C ARG A 12 7.95 1.58 2.19
N VAL A 13 7.11 2.50 2.68
CA VAL A 13 5.76 2.71 2.14
C VAL A 13 5.80 3.47 0.82
N LEU A 14 6.51 4.60 0.74
CA LEU A 14 6.49 5.49 -0.42
C LEU A 14 7.29 4.95 -1.63
N GLU A 15 8.31 4.13 -1.39
CA GLU A 15 9.12 3.52 -2.46
C GLU A 15 8.55 2.17 -2.93
N THR A 16 7.56 1.60 -2.23
CA THR A 16 6.90 0.37 -2.68
C THR A 16 5.92 0.70 -3.82
N PRO A 17 6.03 0.03 -4.98
CA PRO A 17 5.12 0.28 -6.09
C PRO A 17 3.69 -0.14 -5.75
N THR A 18 2.74 0.68 -6.18
CA THR A 18 1.31 0.45 -6.03
C THR A 18 0.56 1.31 -7.05
N ALA A 19 -0.61 0.85 -7.46
CA ALA A 19 -1.59 1.58 -8.25
C ALA A 19 -2.98 1.01 -7.89
N PRO A 20 -4.10 1.70 -8.16
CA PRO A 20 -5.43 1.13 -7.98
C PRO A 20 -5.54 -0.26 -8.63
N PHE A 21 -5.95 -1.27 -7.87
CA PHE A 21 -6.03 -2.71 -8.23
C PHE A 21 -4.69 -3.44 -8.40
N HIS A 22 -3.56 -2.79 -8.14
CA HIS A 22 -2.21 -3.35 -8.22
C HIS A 22 -1.44 -3.19 -6.90
N GLU A 23 -2.11 -3.43 -5.76
CA GLU A 23 -1.60 -3.16 -4.41
C GLU A 23 -0.80 -4.32 -3.80
N TYR A 24 -0.60 -5.42 -4.52
CA TYR A 24 -0.03 -6.66 -3.97
C TYR A 24 1.38 -6.49 -3.39
N HIS A 25 2.22 -5.65 -3.99
CA HIS A 25 3.53 -5.30 -3.43
C HIS A 25 3.39 -4.49 -2.12
N MET A 26 2.48 -3.52 -2.09
CA MET A 26 2.18 -2.76 -0.88
C MET A 26 1.64 -3.64 0.23
N ALA A 27 0.68 -4.52 -0.09
CA ALA A 27 0.11 -5.46 0.86
C ALA A 27 1.19 -6.38 1.46
N ALA A 28 2.14 -6.86 0.64
CA ALA A 28 3.29 -7.64 1.13
C ALA A 28 4.19 -6.81 2.07
N THR A 29 4.50 -5.56 1.70
CA THR A 29 5.28 -4.64 2.54
C THR A 29 4.61 -4.38 3.89
N ILE A 30 3.30 -4.11 3.90
CA ILE A 30 2.52 -3.91 5.13
C ILE A 30 2.48 -5.18 5.98
N ARG A 31 2.25 -6.36 5.39
CA ARG A 31 2.33 -7.64 6.12
C ARG A 31 3.68 -7.81 6.81
N GLY A 32 4.78 -7.52 6.11
CA GLY A 32 6.13 -7.57 6.69
C GLY A 32 6.36 -6.56 7.81
N LEU A 33 5.75 -5.37 7.73
CA LEU A 33 5.79 -4.36 8.79
C LEU A 33 5.00 -4.77 10.04
N LEU A 34 3.87 -5.47 9.85
CA LEU A 34 2.98 -5.90 10.93
C LEU A 34 3.42 -7.22 11.58
N ALA A 35 4.09 -8.11 10.84
CA ALA A 35 4.55 -9.42 11.31
C ALA A 35 5.28 -9.42 12.68
N PRO A 36 6.19 -8.47 12.99
CA PRO A 36 6.87 -8.46 14.28
C PRO A 36 6.03 -7.88 15.43
N LEU A 37 4.84 -7.34 15.16
CA LEU A 37 4.03 -6.67 16.18
C LEU A 37 3.30 -7.70 17.05
N PRO A 38 3.57 -7.73 18.38
CA PRO A 38 2.88 -8.65 19.25
C PRO A 38 1.40 -8.30 19.33
N HIS A 39 0.57 -9.33 19.49
CA HIS A 39 -0.88 -9.21 19.63
C HIS A 39 -1.61 -8.67 18.39
N VAL A 40 -0.96 -8.61 17.23
CA VAL A 40 -1.59 -8.24 15.95
C VAL A 40 -1.82 -9.49 15.11
N THR A 41 -3.05 -9.70 14.66
CA THR A 41 -3.39 -10.71 13.63
C THR A 41 -3.78 -10.00 12.35
N VAL A 42 -3.33 -10.50 11.20
CA VAL A 42 -3.61 -9.91 9.89
C VAL A 42 -4.34 -10.90 9.00
N THR A 43 -5.54 -10.55 8.56
CA THR A 43 -6.28 -11.29 7.53
C THR A 43 -6.42 -10.43 6.27
N ALA A 44 -6.74 -11.06 5.13
CA ALA A 44 -7.21 -10.35 3.95
C ALA A 44 -8.71 -10.59 3.76
N ASP A 45 -9.41 -9.59 3.25
CA ASP A 45 -10.76 -9.78 2.72
C ASP A 45 -10.72 -10.30 1.27
N HIS A 46 -11.90 -10.42 0.64
CA HIS A 46 -12.02 -10.90 -0.74
C HIS A 46 -11.37 -9.96 -1.79
N PHE A 47 -11.21 -8.67 -1.46
CA PHE A 47 -10.66 -7.66 -2.36
C PHE A 47 -9.15 -7.46 -2.15
N GLY A 48 -8.54 -8.17 -1.19
CA GLY A 48 -7.12 -8.05 -0.87
C GLY A 48 -6.79 -6.97 0.16
N ASN A 49 -7.79 -6.29 0.73
CA ASN A 49 -7.56 -5.33 1.82
C ASN A 49 -7.05 -6.07 3.05
N LEU A 50 -6.14 -5.44 3.78
CA LEU A 50 -5.57 -6.00 5.00
C LEU A 50 -6.35 -5.55 6.23
N ILE A 51 -6.84 -6.51 7.01
CA ILE A 51 -7.49 -6.28 8.30
C ILE A 51 -6.51 -6.67 9.40
N ALA A 52 -5.88 -5.66 10.00
CA ALA A 52 -4.98 -5.82 11.13
C ALA A 52 -5.74 -5.60 12.44
N CYS A 53 -5.91 -6.66 13.23
CA CYS A 53 -6.59 -6.60 14.53
C CYS A 53 -5.58 -6.69 15.67
N TYR A 54 -5.45 -5.61 16.45
CA TYR A 54 -4.71 -5.63 17.71
C TYR A 54 -5.60 -6.11 18.85
N ARG A 55 -5.17 -7.16 19.56
CA ARG A 55 -5.90 -7.71 20.72
C ARG A 55 -4.97 -8.15 21.84
N ARG A 56 -4.85 -7.32 22.86
CA ARG A 56 -4.21 -7.67 24.14
C ARG A 56 -5.26 -8.05 25.19
N GLY A 57 -5.25 -9.32 25.61
CA GLY A 57 -6.25 -9.86 26.54
C GLY A 57 -7.60 -10.16 25.86
N ARG A 58 -8.70 -10.04 26.61
CA ARG A 58 -10.06 -10.41 26.14
C ARG A 58 -10.92 -9.22 25.67
N LYS A 59 -10.41 -7.99 25.74
CA LYS A 59 -11.16 -6.81 25.31
C LYS A 59 -11.37 -6.83 23.80
N ARG A 60 -12.59 -6.52 23.36
CA ARG A 60 -12.91 -6.40 21.94
C ARG A 60 -12.38 -5.05 21.41
N PRO A 61 -11.92 -4.98 20.15
CA PRO A 61 -11.58 -3.70 19.54
C PRO A 61 -12.86 -2.85 19.40
N HIS A 62 -12.73 -1.54 19.66
CA HIS A 62 -13.83 -0.57 19.60
C HIS A 62 -13.63 0.49 18.51
N LEU A 63 -12.44 0.54 17.91
CA LEU A 63 -12.04 1.52 16.91
C LEU A 63 -11.50 0.81 15.67
N ALA A 64 -11.82 1.35 14.51
CA ALA A 64 -11.22 0.98 13.24
C ALA A 64 -10.57 2.21 12.62
N PHE A 65 -9.30 2.06 12.21
CA PHE A 65 -8.59 3.06 11.41
C PHE A 65 -8.49 2.54 9.98
N GLY A 66 -8.87 3.37 9.02
CA GLY A 66 -8.84 3.03 7.60
C GLY A 66 -7.78 3.83 6.85
N ALA A 67 -7.03 3.16 5.99
CA ALA A 67 -6.13 3.76 5.01
C ALA A 67 -6.13 2.85 3.77
N HIS A 68 -6.08 3.45 2.59
CA HIS A 68 -6.01 2.71 1.32
C HIS A 68 -4.54 2.42 0.97
N LEU A 69 -4.29 1.35 0.19
CA LEU A 69 -2.95 0.85 -0.12
C LEU A 69 -2.40 1.38 -1.47
N ASP A 70 -3.26 1.95 -2.28
CA ASP A 70 -2.98 2.45 -3.61
C ASP A 70 -2.53 3.91 -3.62
N HIS A 71 -1.75 4.25 -4.64
CA HIS A 71 -1.40 5.62 -5.00
C HIS A 71 -1.71 5.77 -6.49
N PRO A 72 -2.10 6.98 -6.97
CA PRO A 72 -2.27 7.20 -8.40
C PRO A 72 -0.99 6.82 -9.17
N GLY A 73 -1.15 6.12 -10.29
CA GLY A 73 -0.01 5.53 -10.98
C GLY A 73 -0.34 5.06 -12.39
N TRP A 74 0.72 4.87 -13.18
CA TRP A 74 0.62 4.29 -14.52
C TRP A 74 0.63 2.77 -14.45
N VAL A 75 -0.30 2.16 -15.16
CA VAL A 75 -0.38 0.71 -15.36
C VAL A 75 -0.28 0.43 -16.85
N ARG A 76 0.37 -0.66 -17.20
CA ARG A 76 0.42 -1.16 -18.57
C ARG A 76 0.05 -2.63 -18.50
N GLY A 77 -0.94 -3.07 -19.28
CA GLY A 77 -1.20 -4.51 -19.43
C GLY A 77 -0.38 -5.11 -20.56
N LYS A 78 -0.34 -6.45 -20.65
CA LYS A 78 0.30 -7.18 -21.77
C LYS A 78 -0.10 -6.63 -23.15
N GLY A 79 0.85 -5.97 -23.81
CA GLY A 79 0.68 -5.41 -25.16
C GLY A 79 -0.13 -4.13 -25.26
N GLY A 80 -0.60 -3.58 -24.13
CA GLY A 80 -1.42 -2.36 -24.09
C GLY A 80 -0.61 -1.06 -24.05
N ALA A 81 -1.32 0.03 -24.33
CA ALA A 81 -0.87 1.38 -23.98
C ALA A 81 -0.88 1.54 -22.45
N ALA A 82 -0.05 2.47 -21.95
CA ALA A 82 -0.08 2.85 -20.55
C ALA A 82 -1.36 3.62 -20.23
N GLU A 83 -2.02 3.26 -19.14
CA GLU A 83 -3.19 3.94 -18.59
C GLU A 83 -2.84 4.52 -17.22
N PHE A 84 -3.31 5.73 -16.93
CA PHE A 84 -3.16 6.33 -15.60
C PHE A 84 -4.39 6.02 -14.76
N LEU A 85 -4.19 5.36 -13.63
CA LEU A 85 -5.25 5.04 -12.68
C LEU A 85 -5.20 6.00 -11.49
N GLY A 86 -6.35 6.60 -11.17
CA GLY A 86 -6.52 7.53 -10.05
C GLY A 86 -6.89 8.96 -10.49
N GLY A 87 -7.31 9.78 -9.53
CA GLY A 87 -7.73 11.16 -9.76
C GLY A 87 -6.59 12.15 -9.58
N VAL A 88 -5.95 12.55 -10.67
CA VAL A 88 -4.93 13.63 -10.69
C VAL A 88 -5.23 14.56 -11.86
N PRO A 89 -5.11 15.90 -11.70
CA PRO A 89 -5.29 16.84 -12.80
C PRO A 89 -4.36 16.52 -13.99
N GLU A 90 -4.91 16.56 -15.20
CA GLU A 90 -4.17 16.20 -16.43
C GLU A 90 -2.89 17.01 -16.61
N ASP A 91 -2.91 18.28 -16.19
CA ASP A 91 -1.75 19.18 -16.26
C ASP A 91 -0.58 18.74 -15.35
N ARG A 92 -0.77 17.76 -14.46
CA ARG A 92 0.29 17.16 -13.63
C ARG A 92 0.88 15.90 -14.23
N LEU A 93 0.22 15.28 -15.21
CA LEU A 93 0.70 14.07 -15.86
C LEU A 93 1.91 14.38 -16.73
N GLY A 94 2.85 13.42 -16.82
CA GLY A 94 4.05 13.53 -17.66
C GLY A 94 5.13 14.52 -17.18
N LYS A 95 4.94 15.19 -16.04
CA LYS A 95 5.93 16.15 -15.48
C LYS A 95 7.09 15.50 -14.74
N CYS A 96 6.99 14.22 -14.40
CA CYS A 96 8.00 13.47 -13.65
C CYS A 96 8.35 12.18 -14.38
N ALA A 97 9.58 11.69 -14.17
CA ALA A 97 9.98 10.39 -14.67
C ALA A 97 9.13 9.28 -14.04
N VAL A 98 8.68 8.34 -14.86
CA VAL A 98 7.93 7.16 -14.42
C VAL A 98 8.91 5.99 -14.29
N LYS A 99 8.89 5.33 -13.14
CA LYS A 99 9.60 4.07 -12.92
C LYS A 99 8.59 2.92 -13.05
N TRP A 100 8.90 1.98 -13.92
CA TRP A 100 8.10 0.78 -14.16
C TRP A 100 8.60 -0.37 -13.28
N PHE A 101 7.68 -1.23 -12.86
CA PHE A 101 7.95 -2.38 -12.00
C PHE A 101 7.24 -3.60 -12.58
N GLY A 102 7.98 -4.69 -12.82
CA GLY A 102 7.45 -5.94 -13.38
C GLY A 102 6.99 -5.89 -14.84
N ASP A 103 6.58 -7.06 -15.36
CA ASP A 103 6.13 -7.30 -16.75
C ASP A 103 4.73 -7.95 -16.77
N PHE A 104 3.76 -7.31 -16.15
CA PHE A 104 2.36 -7.77 -16.10
C PHE A 104 1.47 -6.89 -16.99
#